data_AF-A0A5Q0GSZ4-F1
#
_entry.id   AF-A0A5Q0GSZ4-F1
#
_cell.length_a   1.000
_cell.length_b   1.000
_cell.length_c   1.000
_cell.angle_alpha   90.00
_cell.angle_beta   90.00
_cell.angle_gamma   90.00
#
_symmetry.space_group_name_H-M   'P 1'
#
loop_
_entity.id
_entity.type
_entity.pdbx_description
1 polymer ?
#
loop_
_entity_poly.entity_id
_entity_poly.type
_entity_poly.pdbx_seq_one_letter_code
_entity_poly.pdbx_strand_id
1 'polypeptide(L)'
;MTTALDVRRLFNVTQETRYRFNGWYRGRGRVVEQVMAHEADAVLRVTAEEVEAACRSAPAPSPAEVPGVRGWRPDVPFTVVAHHVVEASGRLPDWPAFRGSCASDERAREMLWTPAREVVAGAGRAARVALRDRVVRDYLAFLRDTYVLAVLRGHGLDVRVHPLADVVFEVDAWVDRLVLNPRGGPQRSADLLVHAMPPFFFADLGITRFTRVGPVPLPARDQLDRAARRLRDVLHPG
;
A
#
# COMPACT_ATOMS: atom_id res chain seq x y z
N MET A 1 0.04 -16.36 -1.51
CA MET A 1 -1.06 -15.82 -0.69
C MET A 1 -0.65 -15.47 0.74
N THR A 2 -1.23 -14.40 1.29
CA THR A 2 -1.15 -13.96 2.70
C THR A 2 -2.54 -13.49 3.14
N THR A 3 -3.03 -13.96 4.27
CA THR A 3 -4.38 -13.69 4.78
C THR A 3 -4.37 -12.79 6.03
N ALA A 4 -5.53 -12.25 6.39
CA ALA A 4 -5.72 -11.54 7.66
C ALA A 4 -5.37 -12.41 8.88
N LEU A 5 -5.58 -13.73 8.81
CA LEU A 5 -5.21 -14.65 9.89
C LEU A 5 -3.69 -14.73 10.07
N ASP A 6 -2.95 -14.79 8.96
CA ASP A 6 -1.48 -14.81 8.98
C ASP A 6 -0.92 -13.52 9.61
N VAL A 7 -1.47 -12.37 9.22
CA VAL A 7 -1.10 -11.06 9.77
C VAL A 7 -1.39 -11.01 11.27
N ARG A 8 -2.57 -11.47 11.71
CA ARG A 8 -2.90 -11.49 13.14
C ARG A 8 -1.97 -12.40 13.92
N ARG A 9 -1.66 -13.59 13.41
CA ARG A 9 -0.72 -14.51 14.07
C ARG A 9 0.66 -13.87 14.25
N LEU A 10 1.11 -13.11 13.25
CA LEU A 10 2.43 -12.49 13.27
C LEU A 10 2.50 -11.24 14.15
N PHE A 11 1.59 -10.29 13.97
CA PHE A 11 1.69 -8.95 14.56
C PHE A 11 0.82 -8.72 15.80
N ASN A 12 -0.22 -9.53 16.03
CA ASN A 12 -1.13 -9.36 17.17
C ASN A 12 -0.61 -10.03 18.46
N VAL A 13 0.66 -9.78 18.77
CA VAL A 13 1.46 -10.59 19.72
C VAL A 13 1.71 -9.91 21.06
N THR A 14 1.50 -8.60 21.16
CA THR A 14 1.66 -7.80 22.41
C THR A 14 0.29 -7.37 22.95
N GLN A 15 0.24 -6.88 24.19
CA GLN A 15 -0.99 -6.28 24.73
C GLN A 15 -1.41 -5.04 23.92
N GLU A 16 -0.44 -4.19 23.55
CA GLU A 16 -0.69 -2.97 22.78
C GLU A 16 -1.24 -3.27 21.38
N THR A 17 -0.64 -4.21 20.65
CA THR A 17 -1.12 -4.62 19.32
C THR A 17 -2.54 -5.23 19.38
N ARG A 18 -2.87 -5.99 20.44
CA ARG A 18 -4.23 -6.50 20.68
C ARG A 18 -5.21 -5.40 21.00
N TYR A 19 -4.82 -4.43 21.82
CA TYR A 19 -5.65 -3.26 22.12
C TYR A 19 -5.99 -2.50 20.84
N ARG A 20 -4.98 -2.20 20.01
CA ARG A 20 -5.17 -1.53 18.71
C ARG A 20 -6.07 -2.32 17.77
N PHE A 21 -5.82 -3.62 17.60
CA PHE A 21 -6.65 -4.48 16.76
C PHE A 21 -8.11 -4.49 17.23
N ASN A 22 -8.35 -4.69 18.53
CA ASN A 22 -9.70 -4.74 19.09
C ASN A 22 -10.42 -3.38 18.97
N GLY A 23 -9.72 -2.28 19.17
CA GLY A 23 -10.25 -0.93 18.98
C GLY A 23 -10.67 -0.67 17.54
N TRP A 24 -9.79 -1.00 16.59
CA TRP A 24 -10.09 -0.90 15.16
C TRP A 24 -11.25 -1.81 14.75
N TYR A 25 -11.26 -3.07 15.20
CA TYR A 25 -12.26 -4.08 14.85
C TYR A 25 -13.68 -3.70 15.29
N ARG A 26 -13.82 -3.05 16.45
CA ARG A 26 -15.13 -2.61 16.98
C ARG A 26 -15.69 -1.37 16.28
N GLY A 27 -14.82 -0.50 15.75
CA GLY A 27 -15.20 0.85 15.31
C GLY A 27 -15.47 1.02 13.80
N ARG A 28 -15.16 0.03 12.96
CA ARG A 28 -15.13 0.23 11.49
C ARG A 28 -15.75 -0.92 10.67
N GLY A 29 -17.01 -1.28 10.96
CA GLY A 29 -17.69 -2.46 10.40
C GLY A 29 -17.39 -2.78 8.92
N ARG A 30 -17.65 -1.86 7.99
CA ARG A 30 -17.41 -2.08 6.55
C ARG A 30 -15.93 -2.28 6.19
N VAL A 31 -15.04 -1.46 6.74
CA VAL A 31 -13.59 -1.57 6.49
C VAL A 31 -13.05 -2.88 7.05
N VAL A 32 -13.53 -3.27 8.23
CA VAL A 32 -13.14 -4.52 8.90
C VAL A 32 -13.52 -5.72 8.05
N GLU A 33 -14.75 -5.77 7.53
CA GLU A 33 -15.19 -6.87 6.67
C GLU A 33 -14.28 -7.02 5.44
N GLN A 34 -14.03 -5.93 4.72
CA GLN A 34 -13.17 -5.97 3.52
C GLN A 34 -11.74 -6.38 3.84
N VAL A 35 -11.14 -5.78 4.89
CA VAL A 35 -9.75 -6.06 5.28
C VAL A 35 -9.58 -7.47 5.82
N MET A 36 -10.57 -8.01 6.54
CA MET A 36 -10.51 -9.36 7.11
C MET A 36 -10.78 -10.44 6.07
N ALA A 37 -11.56 -10.15 5.03
CA ALA A 37 -11.79 -11.04 3.90
C ALA A 37 -10.68 -10.96 2.83
N HIS A 38 -9.75 -10.01 2.95
CA HIS A 38 -8.68 -9.81 1.98
C HIS A 38 -7.69 -10.98 1.97
N GLU A 39 -7.33 -11.43 0.77
CA GLU A 39 -6.25 -12.37 0.52
C GLU A 39 -5.26 -11.71 -0.44
N ALA A 40 -4.06 -11.42 0.05
CA ALA A 40 -3.00 -10.84 -0.79
C ALA A 40 -2.35 -11.95 -1.61
N ASP A 41 -2.56 -11.96 -2.92
CA ASP A 41 -2.01 -12.99 -3.80
C ASP A 41 -1.58 -12.46 -5.17
N ALA A 42 -2.46 -11.84 -5.93
CA ALA A 42 -2.12 -11.16 -7.18
C ALA A 42 -1.11 -10.04 -6.93
N VAL A 43 -1.29 -9.24 -5.86
CA VAL A 43 -0.33 -8.18 -5.49
C VAL A 43 1.06 -8.73 -5.18
N LEU A 44 1.14 -9.96 -4.66
CA LEU A 44 2.41 -10.66 -4.36
C LEU A 44 3.05 -11.27 -5.61
N ARG A 45 2.38 -11.24 -6.76
CA ARG A 45 2.88 -11.74 -8.05
C ARG A 45 3.26 -10.63 -9.02
N VAL A 46 2.84 -9.40 -8.75
CA VAL A 46 3.19 -8.22 -9.56
C VAL A 46 4.71 -8.11 -9.76
N THR A 47 5.12 -7.85 -11.00
CA THR A 47 6.51 -7.66 -11.42
C THR A 47 6.89 -6.17 -11.49
N ALA A 48 8.19 -5.88 -11.52
CA ALA A 48 8.66 -4.49 -11.62
C ALA A 48 8.25 -3.87 -12.98
N GLU A 49 8.27 -4.68 -14.04
CA GLU A 49 7.94 -4.30 -15.41
C GLU A 49 6.45 -3.93 -15.56
N GLU A 50 5.56 -4.69 -14.90
CA GLU A 50 4.13 -4.35 -14.82
C GLU A 50 3.91 -3.02 -14.11
N VAL A 51 4.64 -2.75 -13.02
CA VAL A 51 4.54 -1.48 -12.30
C VAL A 51 5.02 -0.32 -13.17
N GLU A 52 6.14 -0.47 -13.87
CA GLU A 52 6.61 0.54 -14.80
C GLU A 52 5.60 0.83 -15.93
N ALA A 53 4.94 -0.21 -16.46
CA ALA A 53 3.89 -0.05 -17.46
C ALA A 53 2.69 0.73 -16.90
N ALA A 54 2.24 0.40 -15.70
CA ALA A 54 1.19 1.12 -15.00
C ALA A 54 1.59 2.59 -14.74
N CYS A 55 2.83 2.84 -14.30
CA CYS A 55 3.37 4.19 -14.14
C CYS A 55 3.29 5.01 -15.43
N ARG A 56 3.67 4.43 -16.59
CA ARG A 56 3.60 5.12 -17.89
C ARG A 56 2.18 5.49 -18.32
N SER A 57 1.17 4.73 -17.91
CA SER A 57 -0.23 5.01 -18.20
C SER A 57 -0.85 6.11 -17.33
N ALA A 58 -0.25 6.38 -16.18
CA ALA A 58 -0.85 7.21 -15.16
C ALA A 58 -0.74 8.70 -15.52
N PRO A 59 -1.78 9.51 -15.25
CA PRO A 59 -1.73 10.94 -15.50
C PRO A 59 -0.78 11.62 -14.52
N ALA A 60 -0.14 12.71 -14.96
CA ALA A 60 0.57 13.60 -14.05
C ALA A 60 -0.45 14.33 -13.16
N PRO A 61 -0.27 14.33 -11.82
CA PRO A 61 -1.14 15.10 -10.95
C PRO A 61 -0.92 16.60 -11.19
N SER A 62 -1.98 17.39 -11.13
CA SER A 62 -1.86 18.86 -11.19
C SER A 62 -1.59 19.46 -9.79
N PRO A 63 -1.01 20.67 -9.72
CA PRO A 63 -0.73 21.37 -8.48
C PRO A 63 -1.99 22.03 -7.86
N ALA A 64 -3.18 21.84 -8.43
CA ALA A 64 -4.39 22.45 -7.91
C ALA A 64 -4.73 21.91 -6.50
N GLU A 65 -4.66 22.79 -5.51
CA GLU A 65 -5.00 22.47 -4.13
C GLU A 65 -6.30 23.19 -3.72
N VAL A 66 -7.33 22.39 -3.43
CA VAL A 66 -8.59 22.89 -2.88
C VAL A 66 -8.65 22.42 -1.42
N PRO A 67 -8.70 23.33 -0.42
CA PRO A 67 -8.60 22.97 0.99
C PRO A 67 -9.57 21.87 1.45
N GLY A 68 -10.84 21.93 1.03
CA GLY A 68 -11.84 20.91 1.34
C GLY A 68 -11.50 19.51 0.80
N VAL A 69 -10.80 19.44 -0.32
CA VAL A 69 -10.31 18.18 -0.89
C VAL A 69 -9.03 17.71 -0.21
N ARG A 70 -8.15 18.64 0.20
CA ARG A 70 -6.92 18.31 0.93
C ARG A 70 -7.25 17.62 2.26
N GLY A 71 -8.29 18.06 2.94
CA GLY A 71 -8.73 17.50 4.22
C GLY A 71 -9.56 16.21 4.13
N TRP A 72 -10.07 15.85 2.95
CA TRP A 72 -10.89 14.65 2.78
C TRP A 72 -10.18 13.39 3.31
N ARG A 73 -10.88 12.45 3.91
CA ARG A 73 -10.33 11.15 4.29
C ARG A 73 -11.44 10.13 4.07
N PRO A 74 -11.37 9.27 3.04
CA PRO A 74 -12.36 8.22 2.88
C PRO A 74 -12.29 7.27 4.09
N ASP A 75 -13.43 6.68 4.46
CA ASP A 75 -13.50 5.70 5.56
C ASP A 75 -12.62 4.48 5.28
N VAL A 76 -12.56 4.07 4.01
CA VAL A 76 -11.70 2.99 3.52
C VAL A 76 -10.37 3.58 3.04
N PRO A 77 -9.23 3.20 3.64
CA PRO A 77 -7.92 3.63 3.18
C PRO A 77 -7.65 3.22 1.73
N PHE A 78 -6.99 4.09 0.96
CA PHE A 78 -6.71 3.85 -0.46
C PHE A 78 -6.00 2.50 -0.72
N THR A 79 -5.09 2.10 0.16
CA THR A 79 -4.38 0.80 0.05
C THR A 79 -5.34 -0.39 -0.02
N VAL A 80 -6.44 -0.38 0.74
CA VAL A 80 -7.46 -1.44 0.73
C VAL A 80 -8.14 -1.49 -0.64
N VAL A 81 -8.47 -0.33 -1.20
CA VAL A 81 -9.10 -0.21 -2.52
C VAL A 81 -8.17 -0.69 -3.62
N ALA A 82 -6.90 -0.25 -3.59
CA ALA A 82 -5.90 -0.63 -4.57
C ALA A 82 -5.64 -2.14 -4.56
N HIS A 83 -5.47 -2.72 -3.37
CA HIS A 83 -5.35 -4.16 -3.20
C HIS A 83 -6.57 -4.90 -3.74
N HIS A 84 -7.79 -4.50 -3.37
CA HIS A 84 -9.02 -5.12 -3.89
C HIS A 84 -9.06 -5.12 -5.42
N VAL A 85 -8.76 -4.00 -6.07
CA VAL A 85 -8.78 -3.92 -7.54
C VAL A 85 -7.71 -4.84 -8.17
N VAL A 86 -6.52 -4.91 -7.58
CA VAL A 86 -5.44 -5.81 -8.04
C VAL A 86 -5.87 -7.28 -7.91
N GLU A 87 -6.41 -7.67 -6.76
CA GLU A 87 -6.86 -9.05 -6.53
C GLU A 87 -8.05 -9.43 -7.43
N ALA A 88 -9.04 -8.54 -7.55
CA ALA A 88 -10.22 -8.78 -8.39
C ALA A 88 -9.88 -8.90 -9.89
N SER A 89 -8.85 -8.19 -10.36
CA SER A 89 -8.39 -8.26 -11.75
C SER A 89 -7.30 -9.31 -11.99
N GLY A 90 -6.73 -9.89 -10.93
CA GLY A 90 -5.62 -10.85 -10.99
C GLY A 90 -4.29 -10.28 -11.48
N ARG A 91 -4.18 -8.96 -11.66
CA ARG A 91 -2.98 -8.26 -12.17
C ARG A 91 -2.93 -6.82 -11.69
N LEU A 92 -1.80 -6.15 -11.86
CA LEU A 92 -1.72 -4.72 -11.60
C LEU A 92 -2.48 -3.95 -12.70
N PRO A 93 -3.56 -3.21 -12.38
CA PRO A 93 -4.26 -2.40 -13.38
C PRO A 93 -3.40 -1.20 -13.76
N ASP A 94 -3.50 -0.78 -15.02
CA ASP A 94 -3.08 0.55 -15.46
C ASP A 94 -4.09 1.62 -14.96
N TRP A 95 -3.82 2.91 -15.17
CA TRP A 95 -4.70 3.95 -14.64
C TRP A 95 -6.13 3.91 -15.22
N PRO A 96 -6.34 3.80 -16.55
CA PRO A 96 -7.68 3.64 -17.10
C PRO A 96 -8.43 2.44 -16.53
N ALA A 97 -7.78 1.28 -16.40
CA ALA A 97 -8.38 0.08 -15.83
C ALA A 97 -8.72 0.27 -14.34
N PHE A 98 -7.81 0.85 -13.54
CA PHE A 98 -8.06 1.11 -12.12
C PHE A 98 -9.27 2.02 -11.93
N ARG A 99 -9.33 3.12 -12.68
CA ARG A 99 -10.49 4.04 -12.66
C ARG A 99 -11.76 3.35 -13.11
N GLY A 100 -11.68 2.52 -14.15
CA GLY A 100 -12.79 1.71 -14.65
C GLY A 100 -13.35 0.80 -13.58
N SER A 101 -12.49 0.00 -12.93
CA SER A 101 -12.86 -0.88 -11.83
C SER A 101 -13.49 -0.10 -10.67
N CYS A 102 -12.92 1.03 -10.27
CA CYS A 102 -13.53 1.86 -9.22
C CYS A 102 -14.94 2.33 -9.60
N ALA A 103 -15.26 2.50 -10.89
CA ALA A 103 -16.59 2.93 -11.32
C ALA A 103 -17.58 1.78 -11.51
N SER A 104 -17.11 0.59 -11.91
CA SER A 104 -17.96 -0.54 -12.33
C SER A 104 -18.05 -1.69 -11.32
N ASP A 105 -16.99 -1.97 -10.57
CA ASP A 105 -16.99 -3.01 -9.53
C ASP A 105 -17.73 -2.51 -8.30
N GLU A 106 -18.73 -3.26 -7.82
CA GLU A 106 -19.62 -2.81 -6.76
C GLU A 106 -18.86 -2.46 -5.48
N ARG A 107 -17.92 -3.32 -5.05
CA ARG A 107 -17.12 -3.10 -3.84
C ARG A 107 -16.17 -1.91 -4.01
N ALA A 108 -15.38 -1.86 -5.08
CA ALA A 108 -14.47 -0.74 -5.33
C ALA A 108 -15.22 0.59 -5.43
N ARG A 109 -16.41 0.56 -6.02
CA ARG A 109 -17.29 1.72 -6.17
C ARG A 109 -17.75 2.25 -4.82
N GLU A 110 -18.19 1.38 -3.92
CA GLU A 110 -18.57 1.76 -2.57
C GLU A 110 -17.40 2.26 -1.73
N MET A 111 -16.20 1.68 -1.90
CA MET A 111 -15.04 2.06 -1.10
C MET A 111 -14.44 3.42 -1.49
N LEU A 112 -14.46 3.78 -2.77
CA LEU A 112 -13.77 4.99 -3.26
C LEU A 112 -14.64 5.88 -4.14
N TRP A 113 -15.32 5.31 -5.15
CA TRP A 113 -15.97 6.11 -6.19
C TRP A 113 -17.19 6.88 -5.70
N THR A 114 -18.11 6.21 -5.00
CA THR A 114 -19.30 6.84 -4.43
C THR A 114 -18.92 7.90 -3.39
N PRO A 115 -18.06 7.62 -2.39
CA PRO A 115 -17.59 8.65 -1.45
C PRO A 115 -16.91 9.84 -2.15
N ALA A 116 -16.10 9.57 -3.19
CA ALA A 116 -15.48 10.62 -3.98
C ALA A 116 -16.54 11.49 -4.67
N ARG A 117 -17.57 10.90 -5.28
CA ARG A 117 -18.64 11.64 -5.94
C ARG A 117 -19.47 12.48 -4.99
N GLU A 118 -19.74 11.99 -3.78
CA GLU A 118 -20.47 12.71 -2.74
C GLU A 118 -19.71 13.97 -2.30
N VAL A 119 -18.40 13.86 -2.09
CA VAL A 119 -17.54 15.00 -1.68
C VAL A 119 -17.55 16.14 -2.70
N VAL A 120 -17.71 15.84 -3.98
CA VAL A 120 -17.76 16.85 -5.06
C VAL A 120 -19.16 17.04 -5.63
N ALA A 121 -20.19 16.52 -4.98
CA ALA A 121 -21.57 16.79 -5.35
C ALA A 121 -21.85 18.29 -5.17
N GLY A 122 -22.32 18.95 -6.22
CA GLY A 122 -22.51 20.40 -6.22
C GLY A 122 -21.22 21.24 -6.25
N ALA A 123 -20.04 20.62 -6.23
CA ALA A 123 -18.77 21.34 -6.29
C ALA A 123 -18.39 21.75 -7.72
N GLY A 124 -17.66 22.87 -7.85
CA GLY A 124 -17.16 23.37 -9.12
C GLY A 124 -16.05 22.50 -9.74
N ARG A 125 -15.70 22.82 -11.00
CA ARG A 125 -14.67 22.07 -11.77
C ARG A 125 -13.35 21.92 -11.00
N ALA A 126 -12.90 22.96 -10.30
CA ALA A 126 -11.65 22.94 -9.54
C ALA A 126 -11.63 21.86 -8.44
N ALA A 127 -12.71 21.71 -7.67
CA ALA A 127 -12.81 20.70 -6.62
C ALA A 127 -12.79 19.27 -7.19
N ARG A 128 -13.48 19.05 -8.32
CA ARG A 128 -13.45 17.74 -9.02
C ARG A 128 -12.06 17.39 -9.52
N VAL A 129 -11.34 18.37 -10.08
CA VAL A 129 -9.95 18.20 -10.53
C VAL A 129 -9.05 17.91 -9.35
N ALA A 130 -9.13 18.68 -8.27
CA ALA A 130 -8.32 18.45 -7.07
C ALA A 130 -8.57 17.07 -6.46
N LEU A 131 -9.82 16.59 -6.45
CA LEU A 131 -10.16 15.27 -5.91
C LEU A 131 -9.60 14.16 -6.79
N ARG A 132 -9.70 14.31 -8.11
CA ARG A 132 -9.05 13.41 -9.06
C ARG A 132 -7.53 13.40 -8.85
N ASP A 133 -6.89 14.56 -8.77
CA ASP A 133 -5.45 14.69 -8.57
C ASP A 133 -4.99 14.02 -7.28
N ARG A 134 -5.81 14.09 -6.23
CA ARG A 134 -5.56 13.37 -4.99
C ARG A 134 -5.58 11.85 -5.17
N VAL A 135 -6.63 11.30 -5.79
CA VAL A 135 -6.72 9.86 -6.05
C VAL A 135 -5.57 9.39 -6.95
N VAL A 136 -5.19 10.21 -7.93
CA VAL A 136 -4.00 9.96 -8.75
C VAL A 136 -2.76 9.87 -7.88
N ARG A 137 -2.50 10.84 -6.99
CA ARG A 137 -1.34 10.82 -6.09
C ARG A 137 -1.30 9.57 -5.21
N ASP A 138 -2.44 9.16 -4.65
CA ASP A 138 -2.53 7.95 -3.84
C ASP A 138 -2.22 6.69 -4.67
N TYR A 139 -2.71 6.63 -5.92
CA TYR A 139 -2.38 5.57 -6.87
C TYR A 139 -0.89 5.56 -7.24
N LEU A 140 -0.27 6.72 -7.50
CA LEU A 140 1.17 6.80 -7.78
C LEU A 140 2.02 6.36 -6.57
N ALA A 141 1.58 6.69 -5.35
CA ALA A 141 2.23 6.24 -4.12
C ALA A 141 2.14 4.72 -3.98
N PHE A 142 0.97 4.13 -4.24
CA PHE A 142 0.80 2.68 -4.29
C PHE A 142 1.73 2.03 -5.31
N LEU A 143 1.78 2.54 -6.55
CA LEU A 143 2.69 2.03 -7.58
C LEU A 143 4.16 2.07 -7.13
N ARG A 144 4.60 3.19 -6.54
CA ARG A 144 5.97 3.31 -6.03
C ARG A 144 6.27 2.24 -4.98
N ASP A 145 5.35 2.04 -4.04
CA ASP A 145 5.53 1.06 -2.97
C ASP A 145 5.54 -0.36 -3.57
N THR A 146 4.60 -0.70 -4.46
CA THR A 146 4.56 -1.99 -5.17
C THR A 146 5.83 -2.26 -5.99
N TYR A 147 6.41 -1.25 -6.65
CA TYR A 147 7.67 -1.40 -7.40
C TYR A 147 8.80 -1.89 -6.50
N VAL A 148 8.97 -1.29 -5.32
CA VAL A 148 10.01 -1.69 -4.37
C VAL A 148 9.85 -3.15 -3.98
N LEU A 149 8.62 -3.54 -3.63
CA LEU A 149 8.30 -4.91 -3.23
C LEU A 149 8.53 -5.91 -4.37
N ALA A 150 8.13 -5.56 -5.59
CA ALA A 150 8.31 -6.40 -6.77
C ALA A 150 9.80 -6.61 -7.09
N VAL A 151 10.63 -5.57 -6.97
CA VAL A 151 12.09 -5.70 -7.14
C VAL A 151 12.69 -6.61 -6.08
N LEU A 152 12.35 -6.40 -4.79
CA LEU A 152 12.86 -7.23 -3.70
C LEU A 152 12.44 -8.70 -3.87
N ARG A 153 11.18 -8.97 -4.25
CA ARG A 153 10.70 -10.31 -4.60
C ARG A 153 11.41 -10.92 -5.80
N GLY A 154 11.71 -10.11 -6.82
CA GLY A 154 12.53 -10.53 -7.97
C GLY A 154 13.94 -10.99 -7.58
N HIS A 155 14.44 -10.55 -6.43
CA HIS A 155 15.68 -11.04 -5.81
C HIS A 155 15.46 -12.23 -4.86
N GLY A 156 14.32 -12.91 -4.92
CA GLY A 156 14.03 -14.10 -4.14
C GLY A 156 13.72 -13.86 -2.65
N LEU A 157 13.47 -12.61 -2.25
CA LEU A 157 12.96 -12.31 -0.91
C LEU A 157 11.45 -12.56 -0.87
N ASP A 158 10.96 -13.26 0.16
CA ASP A 158 9.53 -13.50 0.34
C ASP A 158 8.83 -12.28 0.98
N VAL A 159 8.85 -11.15 0.26
CA VAL A 159 8.28 -9.90 0.76
C VAL A 159 6.76 -9.96 0.72
N ARG A 160 6.16 -9.84 1.90
CA ARG A 160 4.72 -9.89 2.13
C ARG A 160 4.15 -8.50 2.39
N VAL A 161 2.89 -8.34 2.02
CA VAL A 161 2.06 -7.16 2.30
C VAL A 161 0.64 -7.61 2.56
N HIS A 162 -0.09 -6.81 3.34
CA HIS A 162 -1.51 -7.03 3.57
C HIS A 162 -2.17 -5.76 4.11
N PRO A 163 -3.39 -5.39 3.67
CA PRO A 163 -4.05 -4.18 4.15
C PRO A 163 -4.21 -4.14 5.68
N LEU A 164 -4.51 -5.27 6.33
CA LEU A 164 -4.56 -5.36 7.80
C LEU A 164 -3.23 -4.96 8.48
N ALA A 165 -2.09 -5.32 7.88
CA ALA A 165 -0.78 -5.00 8.43
C ALA A 165 -0.54 -3.48 8.42
N ASP A 166 -0.87 -2.81 7.30
CA ASP A 166 -0.74 -1.36 7.17
C ASP A 166 -1.73 -0.61 8.07
N VAL A 167 -3.01 -0.97 8.02
CA VAL A 167 -4.07 -0.16 8.67
C VAL A 167 -4.14 -0.32 10.19
N VAL A 168 -3.69 -1.45 10.75
CA VAL A 168 -3.74 -1.72 12.20
C VAL A 168 -2.37 -1.70 12.84
N PHE A 169 -1.40 -2.34 12.20
CA PHE A 169 -0.06 -2.55 12.76
C PHE A 169 0.98 -1.58 12.20
N GLU A 170 0.58 -0.68 11.28
CA GLU A 170 1.46 0.31 10.64
C GLU A 170 2.68 -0.31 9.95
N VAL A 171 2.53 -1.57 9.49
CA VAL A 171 3.55 -2.33 8.76
C VAL A 171 3.25 -2.25 7.28
N ASP A 172 4.11 -1.55 6.54
CA ASP A 172 3.96 -1.39 5.08
C ASP A 172 4.30 -2.69 4.32
N ALA A 173 5.36 -3.40 4.74
CA ALA A 173 5.77 -4.70 4.21
C ALA A 173 6.69 -5.47 5.18
N TRP A 174 6.85 -6.78 4.99
CA TRP A 174 7.76 -7.58 5.81
C TRP A 174 8.32 -8.81 5.09
N VAL A 175 9.42 -9.36 5.62
CA VAL A 175 9.94 -10.70 5.34
C VAL A 175 10.16 -11.38 6.69
N ASP A 176 9.52 -12.51 6.96
CA ASP A 176 9.52 -13.13 8.29
C ASP A 176 9.18 -12.12 9.42
N ARG A 177 10.15 -11.82 10.30
CA ARG A 177 10.04 -10.80 11.37
C ARG A 177 10.83 -9.53 11.08
N LEU A 178 11.26 -9.33 9.83
CA LEU A 178 11.92 -8.11 9.37
C LEU A 178 10.89 -7.19 8.71
N VAL A 179 10.63 -6.06 9.34
CA VAL A 179 9.71 -5.02 8.84
C VAL A 179 10.45 -4.06 7.91
N LEU A 180 9.81 -3.72 6.79
CA LEU A 180 10.34 -2.89 5.73
C LEU A 180 9.42 -1.69 5.48
N ASN A 181 10.03 -0.54 5.17
CA ASN A 181 9.33 0.65 4.72
C ASN A 181 9.74 0.92 3.27
N PRO A 182 8.88 0.65 2.27
CA PRO A 182 9.22 0.84 0.86
C PRO A 182 9.45 2.32 0.49
N ARG A 183 9.04 3.25 1.36
CA ARG A 183 9.21 4.70 1.17
C ARG A 183 10.56 5.20 1.71
N GLY A 184 11.28 4.37 2.46
CA GLY A 184 12.47 4.75 3.21
C GLY A 184 12.15 5.58 4.46
N GLY A 185 13.15 5.74 5.34
CA GLY A 185 13.01 6.49 6.58
C GLY A 185 12.48 5.67 7.76
N PRO A 186 12.01 6.32 8.84
CA PRO A 186 11.64 5.65 10.08
C PRO A 186 10.45 4.70 9.89
N GLN A 187 10.43 3.63 10.69
CA GLN A 187 9.37 2.62 10.69
C GLN A 187 8.25 3.05 11.63
N ARG A 188 7.02 3.21 11.10
CA ARG A 188 5.86 3.64 11.88
C ARG A 188 5.49 2.62 12.96
N SER A 189 5.68 1.34 12.66
CA SER A 189 5.39 0.23 13.58
C SER A 189 6.47 -0.01 14.65
N ALA A 190 7.57 0.76 14.69
CA ALA A 190 8.69 0.47 15.59
C ALA A 190 8.26 0.47 17.06
N ASP A 191 7.64 1.56 17.52
CA ASP A 191 7.17 1.70 18.90
C ASP A 191 6.09 0.66 19.24
N LEU A 192 5.28 0.26 18.26
CA LEU A 192 4.22 -0.72 18.44
C LEU A 192 4.75 -2.15 18.63
N LEU A 193 5.87 -2.48 17.99
CA LEU A 193 6.40 -3.84 17.88
C LEU A 193 7.71 -4.07 18.66
N VAL A 194 8.33 -3.03 19.23
CA VAL A 194 9.63 -3.10 19.93
C VAL A 194 9.66 -4.10 21.10
N HIS A 195 8.52 -4.34 21.76
CA HIS A 195 8.40 -5.27 22.89
C HIS A 195 7.83 -6.64 22.51
N ALA A 196 7.69 -6.94 21.22
CA ALA A 196 7.21 -8.24 20.77
C ALA A 196 8.23 -9.34 21.07
N MET A 197 7.72 -10.53 21.42
CA MET A 197 8.52 -11.74 21.56
C MET A 197 7.95 -12.86 20.68
N PRO A 198 8.74 -13.45 19.76
CA PRO A 198 10.13 -13.11 19.40
C PRO A 198 10.29 -11.65 18.91
N PRO A 199 11.49 -11.04 18.91
CA PRO A 199 11.65 -9.66 18.48
C PRO A 199 11.33 -9.47 16.99
N PHE A 200 10.89 -8.26 16.63
CA PHE A 200 10.88 -7.80 15.24
C PHE A 200 12.17 -7.01 14.96
N PHE A 201 12.63 -7.09 13.72
CA PHE A 201 13.72 -6.28 13.20
C PHE A 201 13.19 -5.25 12.22
N PHE A 202 13.93 -4.18 12.03
CA PHE A 202 13.52 -3.05 11.21
C PHE A 202 14.68 -2.70 10.28
N ALA A 203 14.45 -2.76 8.97
CA ALA A 203 15.45 -2.36 7.99
C ALA A 203 15.06 -1.08 7.27
N ASP A 204 16.03 -0.18 7.12
CA ASP A 204 15.98 0.90 6.16
C ASP A 204 16.59 0.44 4.84
N LEU A 205 15.85 0.66 3.75
CA LEU A 205 16.31 0.34 2.41
C LEU A 205 17.39 1.33 1.92
N GLY A 206 17.51 2.50 2.56
CA GLY A 206 18.50 3.53 2.23
C GLY A 206 18.24 4.17 0.86
N ILE A 207 16.95 4.38 0.54
CA ILE A 207 16.53 4.93 -0.75
C ILE A 207 16.86 6.43 -0.80
N THR A 208 17.73 6.80 -1.72
CA THR A 208 18.17 8.21 -1.88
C THR A 208 18.19 8.68 -3.34
N ARG A 209 18.05 7.78 -4.31
CA ARG A 209 18.05 8.10 -5.74
C ARG A 209 16.80 7.55 -6.39
N PHE A 210 16.31 8.30 -7.36
CA PHE A 210 15.06 8.01 -8.06
C PHE A 210 15.25 8.14 -9.57
N THR A 211 14.57 7.27 -10.31
CA THR A 211 14.41 7.31 -11.76
C THR A 211 12.96 7.63 -12.08
N ARG A 212 12.74 8.54 -13.04
CA ARG A 212 11.38 8.93 -13.42
C ARG A 212 10.81 7.97 -14.45
N VAL A 213 9.68 7.35 -14.14
CA VAL A 213 8.90 6.51 -15.06
C VAL A 213 7.49 7.07 -15.13
N GLY A 214 7.14 7.67 -16.28
CA GLY A 214 5.91 8.46 -16.38
C GLY A 214 5.90 9.63 -15.36
N PRO A 215 4.83 9.83 -14.59
CA PRO A 215 4.77 10.83 -13.54
C PRO A 215 5.40 10.36 -12.21
N VAL A 216 5.84 9.11 -12.10
CA VAL A 216 6.26 8.51 -10.82
C VAL A 216 7.78 8.55 -10.64
N PRO A 217 8.29 9.08 -9.52
CA PRO A 217 9.67 8.88 -9.12
C PRO A 217 9.82 7.50 -8.45
N LEU A 218 10.32 6.52 -9.19
CA LEU A 218 10.62 5.18 -8.66
C LEU A 218 12.03 5.14 -8.08
N PRO A 219 12.28 4.44 -6.96
CA PRO A 219 13.63 4.24 -6.47
C PRO A 219 14.54 3.62 -7.54
N ALA A 220 15.79 4.07 -7.61
CA ALA A 220 16.74 3.57 -8.60
C ALA A 220 16.95 2.06 -8.43
N ARG A 221 16.85 1.30 -9.53
CA ARG A 221 16.90 -0.17 -9.51
C ARG A 221 18.17 -0.71 -8.86
N ASP A 222 19.31 -0.11 -9.16
CA ASP A 222 20.60 -0.54 -8.62
C ASP A 222 20.73 -0.34 -7.09
N GLN A 223 20.00 0.63 -6.50
CA GLN A 223 19.91 0.79 -5.05
C GLN A 223 19.08 -0.33 -4.42
N LEU A 224 17.95 -0.65 -5.05
CA LEU A 224 17.08 -1.73 -4.58
C LEU A 224 17.77 -3.09 -4.71
N ASP A 225 18.53 -3.33 -5.78
CA ASP A 225 19.33 -4.55 -5.94
C ASP A 225 20.39 -4.68 -4.84
N ARG A 226 21.06 -3.57 -4.47
CA ARG A 226 21.98 -3.56 -3.32
C ARG A 226 21.25 -3.78 -2.00
N ALA A 227 20.07 -3.19 -1.82
CA ALA A 227 19.25 -3.39 -0.62
C ALA A 227 18.82 -4.85 -0.48
N ALA A 228 18.34 -5.47 -1.56
CA ALA A 228 17.95 -6.86 -1.59
C ALA A 228 19.09 -7.80 -1.14
N ARG A 229 20.30 -7.59 -1.66
CA ARG A 229 21.50 -8.36 -1.25
C ARG A 229 21.76 -8.24 0.26
N ARG A 230 21.80 -7.01 0.79
CA ARG A 230 22.00 -6.79 2.23
C ARG A 230 20.92 -7.47 3.09
N LEU A 231 19.66 -7.42 2.65
CA LEU A 231 18.56 -8.06 3.37
C LEU A 231 18.68 -9.59 3.38
N ARG A 232 19.15 -10.20 2.30
CA ARG A 232 19.41 -11.65 2.26
C ARG A 232 20.49 -12.05 3.27
N ASP A 233 21.57 -11.27 3.35
CA ASP A 233 22.65 -11.53 4.32
C ASP A 233 22.16 -11.44 5.77
N VAL A 234 21.18 -10.57 6.06
CA VAL A 234 20.55 -10.44 7.38
C VAL A 234 19.61 -11.61 7.69
N LEU A 235 18.84 -12.08 6.69
CA LEU A 235 17.85 -13.15 6.87
C LEU A 235 18.48 -14.54 6.89
N HIS A 236 19.60 -14.71 6.19
CA HIS A 236 20.32 -15.97 6.06
C HIS A 236 21.81 -15.75 6.33
N PRO A 237 22.21 -15.48 7.58
CA PRO A 237 23.62 -15.41 7.94
C PRO A 237 24.25 -16.79 7.69
N GLY A 238 25.31 -16.81 6.87
CA GLY A 238 26.08 -18.02 6.56
C GLY A 238 26.86 -18.57 7.74
#